data_AF-G4THP6-F1
#
_entry.id   AF-G4THP6-F1
#
_cell.length_a   1.000
_cell.length_b   1.000
_cell.length_c   1.000
_cell.angle_alpha   90.00
_cell.angle_beta   90.00
_cell.angle_gamma   90.00
#
_symmetry.space_group_name_H-M   'P 1'
#
loop_
_entity.id
_entity.type
_entity.pdbx_description
1 polymer ?
#
loop_
_entity_poly.entity_id
_entity_poly.type
_entity_poly.pdbx_seq_one_letter_code
_entity_poly.pdbx_strand_id
1 'polypeptide(L)'
;MSTSDPFDNLEPSTTSILPIQITNSISLVACICVIITYAWFRRHNSRLLERTSLVLALAMTVSDGLLHIINLFGYSDLPHNAICAIFGGFFYAFPTLVSIFYSVCIALNTQLVFVFSKRPDDSSIKYYLGVPILLSLCICVPALATGVYGFDESWSFCWIATDGRTRKDILVRYILTFGFWCLASILYLIIAALSITFAVFSANSRLNRLASGLSHHPDKAPNEEDHRQSFLPRVSPTGTLFWSALADRRLSIVPRRSETLSRRSLAMRALAFRLLGYIMIPMFCILPGVIKDLVSKVNPTAIENLPSQATTFFDTLNGFVGLFNAILFALDPALLALYRRLRTEKEERVEVPLQDANAGSERSPSIAGSVVPPQLETPQRVQVRPGKYLTPIAVGDMWAKAKSQWSPTSPTITGIVVRVDVEIVDDLERLGDYLGGL
;
A
#
# COMPACT_ATOMS: atom_id res chain seq x y z
N MET A 1 -50.69 7.65 36.65
CA MET A 1 -50.42 6.41 35.87
C MET A 1 -49.01 6.53 35.33
N SER A 2 -48.05 5.84 35.95
CA SER A 2 -46.72 5.68 35.37
C SER A 2 -46.90 4.74 34.18
N THR A 3 -46.84 5.27 32.95
CA THR A 3 -46.71 4.43 31.77
C THR A 3 -45.37 3.73 31.91
N SER A 4 -45.37 2.45 32.26
CA SER A 4 -44.18 1.61 32.26
C SER A 4 -43.49 1.81 30.92
N ASP A 5 -42.26 2.32 30.96
CA ASP A 5 -41.54 2.57 29.73
C ASP A 5 -41.28 1.21 29.07
N PRO A 6 -41.47 1.08 27.75
CA PRO A 6 -41.38 -0.20 27.04
C PRO A 6 -40.00 -0.88 27.12
N PHE A 7 -39.02 -0.28 27.79
CA PHE A 7 -37.70 -0.85 28.03
C PHE A 7 -37.63 -1.74 29.28
N ASP A 8 -38.55 -1.60 30.24
CA ASP A 8 -38.45 -2.29 31.54
C ASP A 8 -38.67 -3.82 31.49
N ASN A 9 -39.12 -4.36 30.36
CA ASN A 9 -39.44 -5.79 30.19
C ASN A 9 -38.59 -6.51 29.12
N LEU A 10 -37.53 -5.90 28.59
CA LEU A 10 -36.66 -6.58 27.62
C LEU A 10 -35.69 -7.52 28.33
N GLU A 11 -35.85 -8.82 28.12
CA GLU A 11 -34.78 -9.77 28.44
C GLU A 11 -33.57 -9.46 27.56
N PRO A 12 -32.37 -9.29 28.15
CA PRO A 12 -31.18 -8.94 27.39
C PRO A 12 -30.89 -10.04 26.35
N SER A 13 -30.76 -9.63 25.09
CA SER A 13 -30.48 -10.56 23.99
C SER A 13 -29.17 -11.30 24.29
N THR A 14 -29.26 -12.62 24.48
CA THR A 14 -28.10 -13.48 24.80
C THR A 14 -27.23 -13.65 23.56
N THR A 15 -26.45 -12.63 23.25
CA THR A 15 -25.40 -12.73 22.23
C THR A 15 -24.34 -13.68 22.78
N SER A 16 -23.97 -14.71 22.02
CA SER A 16 -22.92 -15.61 22.48
C SER A 16 -21.59 -14.86 22.47
N ILE A 17 -21.00 -14.65 23.65
CA ILE A 17 -19.75 -13.90 23.84
C ILE A 17 -18.55 -14.67 23.27
N LEU A 18 -18.60 -16.01 23.30
CA LEU A 18 -17.48 -16.88 22.93
C LEU A 18 -16.99 -16.69 21.48
N PRO A 19 -17.84 -16.73 20.43
CA PRO A 19 -17.39 -16.46 19.06
C PRO A 19 -16.73 -15.08 18.90
N ILE A 20 -17.27 -14.06 19.57
CA ILE A 20 -16.77 -12.69 19.49
C ILE A 20 -15.36 -12.60 20.11
N GLN A 21 -15.15 -13.23 21.26
CA GLN A 21 -13.82 -13.29 21.89
C GLN A 21 -12.80 -14.03 21.02
N ILE A 22 -13.20 -15.13 20.39
CA ILE A 22 -12.34 -15.90 19.48
C ILE A 22 -11.92 -15.04 18.28
N THR A 23 -12.86 -14.35 17.62
CA THR A 23 -12.53 -13.54 16.44
C THR A 23 -11.69 -12.33 16.79
N ASN A 24 -11.99 -11.62 17.90
CA ASN A 24 -11.15 -10.53 18.38
C ASN A 24 -9.72 -11.01 18.71
N SER A 25 -9.56 -12.19 19.31
CA SER A 25 -8.24 -12.76 19.61
C SER A 25 -7.45 -13.08 18.34
N ILE A 26 -8.09 -13.70 17.34
CA ILE A 26 -7.47 -14.01 16.05
C ILE A 26 -7.03 -12.72 15.36
N SER A 27 -7.89 -11.71 15.31
CA SER A 27 -7.58 -10.43 14.68
C SER A 27 -6.48 -9.67 15.43
N LEU A 28 -6.44 -9.73 16.77
CA LEU A 28 -5.36 -9.14 17.55
C LEU A 28 -4.00 -9.78 17.22
N VAL A 29 -3.94 -11.12 17.16
CA VAL A 29 -2.72 -11.83 16.75
C VAL A 29 -2.31 -11.43 15.34
N ALA A 30 -3.28 -11.32 14.42
CA ALA A 30 -3.03 -10.87 13.05
C ALA A 30 -2.44 -9.45 12.99
N CYS A 31 -3.00 -8.51 13.76
CA CYS A 31 -2.49 -7.13 13.89
C CYS A 31 -1.04 -7.10 14.42
N ILE A 32 -0.76 -7.88 15.47
CA ILE A 32 0.60 -7.99 16.05
C ILE A 32 1.58 -8.55 15.00
N CYS A 33 1.20 -9.59 14.27
CA CYS A 33 2.01 -10.16 13.19
C CYS A 33 2.33 -9.13 12.10
N VAL A 34 1.35 -8.31 11.69
CA VAL A 34 1.56 -7.23 10.71
C VAL A 34 2.55 -6.19 11.24
N ILE A 35 2.39 -5.75 12.49
CA ILE A 35 3.28 -4.75 13.11
C ILE A 35 4.72 -5.28 13.19
N ILE A 36 4.90 -6.52 13.64
CA ILE A 36 6.22 -7.17 13.72
C ILE A 36 6.83 -7.30 12.32
N THR A 37 6.05 -7.78 11.35
CA THR A 37 6.49 -7.98 9.96
C THR A 37 6.90 -6.65 9.34
N TYR A 38 6.11 -5.59 9.52
CA TYR A 38 6.45 -4.25 9.06
C TYR A 38 7.74 -3.74 9.71
N ALA A 39 7.89 -3.86 11.03
CA ALA A 39 9.09 -3.45 11.74
C ALA A 39 10.33 -4.21 11.27
N TRP A 40 10.20 -5.51 11.02
CA TRP A 40 11.27 -6.36 10.49
C TRP A 40 11.69 -5.92 9.09
N PHE A 41 10.73 -5.73 8.17
CA PHE A 41 11.04 -5.23 6.82
C PHE A 41 11.63 -3.81 6.86
N ARG A 42 11.18 -2.94 7.78
CA ARG A 42 11.68 -1.56 7.92
C ARG A 42 13.14 -1.51 8.28
N ARG A 43 13.60 -2.45 9.11
CA ARG A 43 15.03 -2.58 9.45
C ARG A 43 15.88 -3.01 8.26
N HIS A 44 15.36 -3.84 7.35
CA HIS A 44 16.13 -4.33 6.21
C HIS A 44 16.09 -3.38 5.01
N ASN A 45 14.96 -2.73 4.74
CA ASN A 45 14.74 -1.91 3.55
C ASN A 45 13.81 -0.71 3.83
N SER A 46 14.34 0.32 4.52
CA SER A 46 13.57 1.52 4.89
C SER A 46 12.92 2.22 3.68
N ARG A 47 13.67 2.37 2.57
CA ARG A 47 13.24 3.11 1.38
C ARG A 47 11.97 2.57 0.72
N LEU A 48 11.73 1.26 0.77
CA LEU A 48 10.54 0.66 0.14
C LEU A 48 9.26 0.86 0.98
N LEU A 49 9.41 1.14 2.27
CA LEU A 49 8.32 1.19 3.25
C LEU A 49 7.84 2.62 3.57
N GLU A 50 8.42 3.62 2.93
CA GLU A 50 8.01 5.03 3.00
C GLU A 50 6.73 5.31 2.18
N ARG A 51 6.17 4.29 1.50
CA ARG A 51 4.92 4.44 0.75
C ARG A 51 3.78 4.82 1.69
N THR A 52 3.16 5.97 1.42
CA THR A 52 2.03 6.53 2.20
C THR A 52 0.92 5.53 2.46
N SER A 53 0.52 4.74 1.44
CA SER A 53 -0.55 3.74 1.59
C SER A 53 -0.21 2.60 2.54
N LEU A 54 1.07 2.25 2.68
CA LEU A 54 1.53 1.21 3.59
C LEU A 54 1.63 1.74 5.02
N VAL A 55 2.11 2.97 5.19
CA VAL A 55 2.14 3.66 6.48
C VAL A 55 0.72 3.86 7.02
N LEU A 56 -0.22 4.26 6.17
CA LEU A 56 -1.63 4.37 6.52
C LEU A 56 -2.25 3.02 6.90
N ALA A 57 -1.98 1.95 6.15
CA ALA A 57 -2.45 0.60 6.47
C ALA A 57 -1.90 0.11 7.81
N LEU A 58 -0.64 0.43 8.13
CA LEU A 58 -0.07 0.13 9.45
C LEU A 58 -0.76 0.92 10.57
N ALA A 59 -1.00 2.22 10.38
CA ALA A 59 -1.68 3.06 11.37
C ALA A 59 -3.12 2.59 11.65
N MET A 60 -3.84 2.17 10.60
CA MET A 60 -5.11 1.48 10.70
C MET A 60 -4.99 0.19 11.51
N THR A 61 -4.03 -0.68 11.16
CA THR A 61 -3.80 -1.96 11.87
C THR A 61 -3.49 -1.78 13.36
N VAL A 62 -2.75 -0.72 13.73
CA VAL A 62 -2.49 -0.38 15.13
C VAL A 62 -3.77 0.04 15.84
N SER A 63 -4.63 0.81 15.17
CA SER A 63 -5.92 1.24 15.71
C SER A 63 -6.87 0.05 15.90
N ASP A 64 -6.92 -0.87 14.93
CA ASP A 64 -7.68 -2.12 15.05
C ASP A 64 -7.13 -3.02 16.17
N GLY A 65 -5.80 -3.10 16.31
CA GLY A 65 -5.16 -3.83 17.40
C GLY A 65 -5.59 -3.28 18.76
N LEU A 66 -5.64 -1.95 18.91
CA LEU A 66 -6.15 -1.30 20.11
C LEU A 66 -7.64 -1.62 20.33
N LEU A 67 -8.47 -1.54 19.28
CA LEU A 67 -9.89 -1.92 19.36
C LEU A 67 -10.08 -3.36 19.85
N HIS A 68 -9.31 -4.32 19.32
CA HIS A 68 -9.42 -5.72 19.71
C HIS A 68 -8.97 -5.97 21.16
N ILE A 69 -7.94 -5.27 21.63
CA ILE A 69 -7.54 -5.30 23.04
C ILE A 69 -8.69 -4.81 23.91
N ILE A 70 -9.28 -3.66 23.56
CA ILE A 70 -10.37 -3.06 24.32
C ILE A 70 -11.62 -3.93 24.29
N ASN A 71 -11.98 -4.54 23.15
CA ASN A 71 -13.10 -5.46 23.08
C ASN A 71 -12.92 -6.67 24.00
N LEU A 72 -11.72 -7.27 24.03
CA LEU A 72 -11.45 -8.40 24.93
C LEU A 72 -11.63 -8.03 26.41
N PHE A 73 -11.26 -6.80 26.80
CA PHE A 73 -11.52 -6.30 28.15
C PHE A 73 -12.97 -5.84 28.37
N GLY A 74 -13.60 -5.26 27.35
CA GLY A 74 -14.93 -4.65 27.41
C GLY A 74 -16.07 -5.65 27.58
N TYR A 75 -15.85 -6.92 27.21
CA TYR A 75 -16.77 -8.03 27.50
C TYR A 75 -16.65 -8.59 28.93
N SER A 76 -15.77 -8.04 29.76
CA SER A 76 -15.73 -8.37 31.18
C SER A 76 -16.78 -7.56 31.94
N ASP A 77 -17.25 -8.06 33.08
CA ASP A 77 -18.17 -7.35 33.96
C ASP A 77 -17.49 -6.10 34.55
N LEU A 78 -17.58 -5.00 33.82
CA LEU A 78 -17.05 -3.70 34.24
C LEU A 78 -17.98 -3.08 35.28
N PRO A 79 -17.43 -2.45 36.34
CA PRO A 79 -18.25 -1.76 37.32
C PRO A 79 -19.02 -0.60 36.66
N HIS A 80 -20.23 -0.33 37.15
CA HIS A 80 -21.12 0.75 36.66
C HIS A 80 -20.63 2.13 37.12
N ASN A 81 -19.41 2.50 36.74
CA ASN A 81 -18.74 3.73 37.12
C ASN A 81 -18.00 4.35 35.92
N ALA A 82 -17.15 5.35 36.17
CA ALA A 82 -16.38 6.02 35.12
C ALA A 82 -15.49 5.06 34.28
N ILE A 83 -15.10 3.90 34.81
CA ILE A 83 -14.31 2.89 34.10
C ILE A 83 -15.12 2.34 32.91
N CYS A 84 -16.42 2.10 33.10
CA CYS A 84 -17.33 1.67 32.04
C CYS A 84 -17.38 2.68 30.89
N ALA A 85 -17.56 3.97 31.20
CA ALA A 85 -17.60 5.04 30.22
C ALA A 85 -16.26 5.18 29.44
N ILE A 86 -15.12 5.08 30.14
CA ILE A 86 -13.80 5.23 29.53
C ILE A 86 -13.41 4.01 28.69
N PHE A 87 -13.49 2.81 29.25
CA PHE A 87 -13.02 1.59 28.58
C PHE A 87 -14.03 1.04 27.58
N GLY A 88 -15.31 0.94 27.94
CA GLY A 88 -16.32 0.39 27.03
C GLY A 88 -16.84 1.41 26.02
N GLY A 89 -17.03 2.67 26.43
CA GLY A 89 -17.51 3.72 25.53
C GLY A 89 -16.40 4.39 24.72
N PHE A 90 -15.55 5.17 25.39
CA PHE A 90 -14.54 6.00 24.73
C PHE A 90 -13.50 5.17 23.99
N PHE A 91 -12.88 4.18 24.65
CA PHE A 91 -11.83 3.37 24.05
C PHE A 91 -12.35 2.34 23.03
N TYR A 92 -13.66 2.13 22.93
CA TYR A 92 -14.24 1.43 21.79
C TYR A 92 -14.45 2.39 20.61
N ALA A 93 -15.12 3.52 20.85
CA ALA A 93 -15.51 4.45 19.79
C ALA A 93 -14.30 5.12 19.14
N PHE A 94 -13.30 5.52 19.93
CA PHE A 94 -12.12 6.23 19.46
C PHE A 94 -11.31 5.44 18.42
N PRO A 95 -10.76 4.24 18.71
CA PRO A 95 -9.98 3.49 17.72
C PRO A 95 -10.82 3.06 16.52
N THR A 96 -12.12 2.79 16.71
CA THR A 96 -13.04 2.50 15.59
C THR A 96 -13.14 3.67 14.62
N LEU A 97 -13.34 4.89 15.13
CA LEU A 97 -13.38 6.10 14.29
C LEU A 97 -12.02 6.41 13.66
N VAL A 98 -10.92 6.22 14.39
CA VAL A 98 -9.58 6.42 13.83
C VAL A 98 -9.33 5.45 12.68
N SER A 99 -9.68 4.17 12.85
CA SER A 99 -9.53 3.14 11.83
C SER A 99 -10.34 3.47 10.57
N ILE A 100 -11.62 3.83 10.71
CA ILE A 100 -12.47 4.16 9.55
C ILE A 100 -12.01 5.44 8.84
N PHE A 101 -11.53 6.44 9.58
CA PHE A 101 -10.95 7.65 8.99
C PHE A 101 -9.62 7.37 8.29
N TYR A 102 -8.83 6.40 8.74
CA TYR A 102 -7.69 5.91 7.97
C TYR A 102 -8.14 5.21 6.66
N SER A 103 -9.25 4.45 6.67
CA SER A 103 -9.82 3.91 5.42
C SER A 103 -10.19 5.02 4.45
N VAL A 104 -10.84 6.09 4.95
CA VAL A 104 -11.17 7.29 4.16
C VAL A 104 -9.91 7.93 3.58
N CYS A 105 -8.84 8.07 4.37
CA CYS A 105 -7.57 8.60 3.90
C CYS A 105 -6.91 7.73 2.81
N ILE A 106 -6.94 6.40 2.97
CA ILE A 106 -6.46 5.45 1.96
C ILE A 106 -7.26 5.59 0.67
N ALA A 107 -8.59 5.68 0.78
CA ALA A 107 -9.49 5.84 -0.35
C ALA A 107 -9.24 7.18 -1.09
N LEU A 108 -9.10 8.28 -0.34
CA LEU A 108 -8.79 9.60 -0.89
C LEU A 108 -7.44 9.61 -1.62
N ASN A 109 -6.39 9.08 -1.00
CA ASN A 109 -5.08 8.95 -1.63
C ASN A 109 -5.15 8.12 -2.92
N THR A 110 -5.97 7.06 -2.93
CA THR A 110 -6.17 6.21 -4.11
C THR A 110 -6.94 6.95 -5.21
N GLN A 111 -8.00 7.69 -4.86
CA GLN A 111 -8.72 8.55 -5.81
C GLN A 111 -7.80 9.62 -6.43
N LEU A 112 -6.97 10.28 -5.62
CA LEU A 112 -6.02 11.28 -6.12
C LEU A 112 -5.09 10.70 -7.18
N VAL A 113 -4.55 9.50 -6.94
CA VAL A 113 -3.62 8.85 -7.87
C VAL A 113 -4.33 8.34 -9.13
N PHE A 114 -5.47 7.68 -9.02
CA PHE A 114 -6.12 6.99 -10.15
C PHE A 114 -7.14 7.83 -10.91
N VAL A 115 -7.93 8.63 -10.18
CA VAL A 115 -9.01 9.43 -10.77
C VAL A 115 -8.46 10.80 -11.18
N PHE A 116 -7.73 11.46 -10.29
CA PHE A 116 -7.23 12.82 -10.52
C PHE A 116 -5.81 12.88 -11.09
N SER A 117 -5.12 11.74 -11.22
CA SER A 117 -3.73 11.65 -11.70
C SER A 117 -2.75 12.57 -10.94
N LYS A 118 -3.06 12.92 -9.68
CA LYS A 118 -2.23 13.77 -8.83
C LYS A 118 -1.55 12.93 -7.77
N ARG A 119 -0.22 13.04 -7.69
CA ARG A 119 0.55 12.41 -6.61
C ARG A 119 0.60 13.36 -5.42
N PRO A 120 0.22 12.91 -4.21
CA PRO A 120 0.41 13.73 -3.02
C PRO A 120 1.90 13.94 -2.77
N ASP A 121 2.23 15.13 -2.29
CA ASP A 121 3.59 15.48 -1.88
C ASP A 121 3.97 14.79 -0.56
N ASP A 122 5.26 14.63 -0.28
CA ASP A 122 5.78 13.95 0.91
C ASP A 122 5.31 14.62 2.21
N SER A 123 5.08 15.94 2.19
CA SER A 123 4.52 16.69 3.31
C SER A 123 3.09 16.26 3.68
N SER A 124 2.35 15.69 2.73
CA SER A 124 0.95 15.28 2.89
C SER A 124 0.78 14.16 3.91
N ILE A 125 1.81 13.32 4.12
CA ILE A 125 1.75 12.17 5.03
C ILE A 125 1.44 12.58 6.47
N LYS A 126 1.93 13.74 6.91
CA LYS A 126 1.70 14.25 8.27
C LYS A 126 0.21 14.54 8.50
N TYR A 127 -0.48 15.07 7.50
CA TYR A 127 -1.91 15.33 7.56
C TYR A 127 -2.72 14.04 7.53
N TYR A 128 -2.34 13.09 6.67
CA TYR A 128 -2.98 11.78 6.62
C TYR A 128 -2.89 10.99 7.93
N LEU A 129 -1.83 11.20 8.72
CA LEU A 129 -1.68 10.58 10.04
C LEU A 129 -2.36 11.38 11.16
N GLY A 130 -2.19 12.69 11.18
CA GLY A 130 -2.68 13.53 12.28
C GLY A 130 -4.18 13.80 12.25
N VAL A 131 -4.76 14.03 11.07
CA VAL A 131 -6.16 14.46 10.93
C VAL A 131 -7.15 13.39 11.43
N PRO A 132 -7.03 12.10 11.09
CA PRO A 132 -7.91 11.05 11.64
C PRO A 132 -7.94 11.02 13.16
N ILE A 133 -6.76 11.06 13.79
CA ILE A 133 -6.61 11.03 15.25
C ILE A 133 -7.28 12.27 15.88
N LEU A 134 -6.95 13.46 15.36
CA LEU A 134 -7.49 14.71 15.89
C LEU A 134 -9.01 14.77 15.72
N LEU A 135 -9.53 14.37 14.56
CA LEU A 135 -10.97 14.35 14.29
C LEU A 135 -11.70 13.39 15.23
N SER A 136 -11.18 12.18 15.44
CA SER A 136 -11.75 11.23 16.39
C SER A 136 -11.69 11.74 17.84
N LEU A 137 -10.61 12.40 18.26
CA LEU A 137 -10.53 13.04 19.58
C LEU A 137 -11.58 14.15 19.75
N CYS A 138 -11.73 15.01 18.74
CA CYS A 138 -12.72 16.08 18.75
C CYS A 138 -14.17 15.57 18.84
N ILE A 139 -14.44 14.32 18.42
CA ILE A 139 -15.76 13.69 18.52
C ILE A 139 -15.91 12.97 19.87
N CYS A 140 -14.95 12.12 20.24
CA CYS A 140 -15.06 11.24 21.41
C CYS A 140 -14.82 11.97 22.75
N VAL A 141 -13.95 12.98 22.81
CA VAL A 141 -13.65 13.67 24.08
C VAL A 141 -14.85 14.47 24.57
N PRO A 142 -15.56 15.28 23.75
CA PRO A 142 -16.78 15.94 24.19
C PRO A 142 -17.89 14.96 24.59
N ALA A 143 -18.03 13.83 23.89
CA ALA A 143 -18.98 12.77 24.24
C ALA A 143 -18.68 12.19 25.63
N LEU A 144 -17.40 11.94 25.94
CA LEU A 144 -16.97 11.48 27.25
C LEU A 144 -17.23 12.54 28.34
N ALA A 145 -16.85 13.80 28.08
CA ALA A 145 -17.00 14.91 29.03
C ALA A 145 -18.47 15.21 29.37
N THR A 146 -19.39 14.96 28.43
CA THR A 146 -20.84 15.17 28.62
C THR A 146 -21.56 13.95 29.21
N GLY A 147 -20.84 12.88 29.53
CA GLY A 147 -21.41 11.65 30.08
C GLY A 147 -22.32 10.92 29.09
N VAL A 148 -22.01 10.99 27.79
CA VAL A 148 -22.72 10.20 26.77
C VAL A 148 -22.35 8.73 26.89
N TYR A 149 -21.10 8.43 27.23
CA TYR A 149 -20.63 7.06 27.44
C TYR A 149 -20.96 6.58 28.85
N GLY A 150 -21.39 5.32 28.97
CA GLY A 150 -21.75 4.71 30.25
C GLY A 150 -22.33 3.30 30.07
N PHE A 151 -23.01 2.81 31.10
CA PHE A 151 -23.66 1.50 31.04
C PHE A 151 -24.94 1.57 30.21
N ASP A 152 -25.08 0.66 29.25
CA ASP A 152 -26.27 0.48 28.43
C ASP A 152 -27.08 -0.68 28.99
N GLU A 153 -28.20 -0.37 29.63
CA GLU A 153 -29.09 -1.36 30.24
C GLU A 153 -29.76 -2.27 29.21
N SER A 154 -29.90 -1.81 27.96
CA SER A 154 -30.59 -2.58 26.91
C SER A 154 -29.77 -3.80 26.48
N TRP A 155 -28.46 -3.72 26.62
CA TRP A 155 -27.54 -4.76 26.20
C TRP A 155 -26.61 -5.27 27.30
N SER A 156 -26.73 -4.72 28.50
CA SER A 156 -25.89 -5.05 29.65
C SER A 156 -24.39 -4.89 29.39
N PHE A 157 -23.98 -3.88 28.62
CA PHE A 157 -22.57 -3.58 28.37
C PHE A 157 -22.25 -2.09 28.38
N CYS A 158 -20.97 -1.76 28.43
CA CYS A 158 -20.50 -0.39 28.49
C CYS A 158 -20.43 0.23 27.09
N TRP A 159 -21.33 1.18 26.81
CA TRP A 159 -21.43 1.87 25.51
C TRP A 159 -22.00 3.29 25.67
N ILE A 160 -23.25 3.51 25.25
CA ILE A 160 -23.98 4.77 25.37
C ILE A 160 -24.91 4.65 26.58
N ALA A 161 -24.81 5.58 27.52
CA ALA A 161 -25.60 5.55 28.74
C ALA A 161 -27.11 5.68 28.44
N THR A 162 -27.90 4.71 28.91
CA THR A 162 -29.37 4.70 28.74
C THR A 162 -30.15 5.12 29.98
N ASP A 163 -29.53 5.01 31.17
CA ASP A 163 -30.18 5.27 32.46
C ASP A 163 -30.80 6.68 32.56
N GLY A 164 -32.10 6.73 32.84
CA GLY A 164 -32.88 7.95 33.02
C GLY A 164 -33.02 8.83 31.76
N ARG A 165 -32.76 8.31 30.56
CA ARG A 165 -32.81 9.07 29.30
C ARG A 165 -33.96 8.65 28.40
N THR A 166 -34.56 9.65 27.74
CA THR A 166 -35.56 9.38 26.70
C THR A 166 -34.92 8.76 25.47
N ARG A 167 -35.67 7.92 24.74
CA ARG A 167 -35.22 7.28 23.48
C ARG A 167 -34.66 8.27 22.46
N LYS A 168 -35.31 9.44 22.33
CA LYS A 168 -34.88 10.49 21.40
C LYS A 168 -33.51 11.06 21.78
N ASP A 169 -33.24 11.24 23.08
CA ASP A 169 -31.95 11.72 23.57
C ASP A 169 -30.85 10.69 23.28
N ILE A 170 -31.09 9.41 23.55
CA ILE A 170 -30.14 8.31 23.26
C ILE A 170 -29.81 8.26 21.76
N LEU A 171 -30.82 8.34 20.89
CA LEU A 171 -30.64 8.32 19.44
C LEU A 171 -29.81 9.52 18.96
N VAL A 172 -30.15 10.73 19.41
CA VAL A 172 -29.42 11.96 19.03
C VAL A 172 -27.96 11.88 19.47
N ARG A 173 -27.70 11.45 20.69
CA ARG A 173 -26.34 11.24 21.21
C ARG A 173 -25.58 10.25 20.34
N TYR A 174 -26.15 9.07 20.08
CA TYR A 174 -25.51 8.06 19.24
C TYR A 174 -25.19 8.58 17.83
N ILE A 175 -26.14 9.27 17.18
CA ILE A 175 -25.92 9.82 15.84
C ILE A 175 -24.78 10.83 15.86
N LEU A 176 -24.78 11.77 16.81
CA LEU A 176 -23.79 12.86 16.85
C LEU A 176 -22.39 12.40 17.26
N THR A 177 -22.28 11.37 18.11
CA THR A 177 -20.98 10.92 18.64
C THR A 177 -20.36 9.76 17.87
N PHE A 178 -21.14 9.01 17.08
CA PHE A 178 -20.62 7.84 16.39
C PHE A 178 -21.31 7.55 15.05
N GLY A 179 -22.64 7.38 15.06
CA GLY A 179 -23.40 6.86 13.93
C GLY A 179 -23.26 7.69 12.65
N PHE A 180 -23.40 9.02 12.74
CA PHE A 180 -23.28 9.91 11.57
C PHE A 180 -21.90 9.83 10.93
N TRP A 181 -20.84 9.86 11.72
CA TRP A 181 -19.46 9.85 11.24
C TRP A 181 -19.08 8.53 10.57
N CYS A 182 -19.52 7.42 11.14
CA CYS A 182 -19.35 6.09 10.54
C CYS A 182 -20.11 5.98 9.22
N LEU A 183 -21.40 6.34 9.19
CA LEU A 183 -22.22 6.26 7.97
C LEU A 183 -21.72 7.19 6.87
N ALA A 184 -21.33 8.42 7.19
CA ALA A 184 -20.76 9.37 6.23
C ALA A 184 -19.44 8.84 5.64
N SER A 185 -18.58 8.26 6.49
CA SER A 185 -17.33 7.63 6.04
C SER A 185 -17.60 6.46 5.10
N ILE A 186 -18.54 5.57 5.45
CA ILE A 186 -18.91 4.42 4.63
C ILE A 186 -19.50 4.85 3.30
N LEU A 187 -20.38 5.86 3.28
CA LEU A 187 -20.93 6.41 2.06
C LEU A 187 -19.82 6.95 1.15
N TYR A 188 -18.86 7.69 1.71
CA TYR A 188 -17.70 8.15 0.96
C TYR A 188 -16.83 6.99 0.43
N LEU A 189 -16.60 5.95 1.23
CA LEU A 189 -15.88 4.75 0.83
C LEU A 189 -16.54 4.04 -0.36
N ILE A 190 -17.88 3.96 -0.40
CA ILE A 190 -18.64 3.44 -1.55
C ILE A 190 -18.37 4.29 -2.80
N ILE A 191 -18.55 5.61 -2.69
CA ILE A 191 -18.31 6.54 -3.80
C ILE A 191 -16.87 6.42 -4.31
N ALA A 192 -15.91 6.31 -3.39
CA ALA A 192 -14.50 6.13 -3.72
C ALA A 192 -14.25 4.82 -4.44
N ALA A 193 -14.75 3.69 -3.94
CA ALA A 193 -14.62 2.38 -4.57
C ALA A 193 -15.18 2.40 -6.01
N LEU A 194 -16.37 2.96 -6.21
CA LEU A 194 -17.00 3.06 -7.53
C LEU A 194 -16.16 3.92 -8.48
N SER A 195 -15.70 5.10 -8.02
CA SER A 195 -14.88 5.99 -8.84
C SER A 195 -13.52 5.39 -9.24
N ILE A 196 -12.85 4.70 -8.31
CA ILE A 196 -11.56 4.03 -8.53
C ILE A 196 -11.75 2.87 -9.51
N THR A 197 -12.77 2.05 -9.29
CA THR A 197 -13.12 0.93 -10.17
C THR A 197 -13.38 1.43 -11.58
N PHE A 198 -14.24 2.45 -11.74
CA PHE A 198 -14.52 3.06 -13.03
C PHE A 198 -13.26 3.61 -13.71
N ALA A 199 -12.40 4.34 -12.99
CA ALA A 199 -11.15 4.88 -13.53
C ALA A 199 -10.18 3.78 -14.00
N VAL A 200 -9.98 2.74 -13.18
CA VAL A 200 -9.07 1.63 -13.49
C VAL A 200 -9.55 0.82 -14.70
N PHE A 201 -10.85 0.55 -14.82
CA PHE A 201 -11.40 -0.23 -15.94
C PHE A 201 -11.58 0.61 -17.22
N SER A 202 -11.95 1.89 -17.11
CA SER A 202 -12.07 2.77 -18.27
C SER A 202 -10.71 3.06 -18.92
N ALA A 203 -9.63 3.19 -18.15
CA ALA A 203 -8.28 3.38 -18.70
C ALA A 203 -7.80 2.15 -19.51
N ASN A 204 -8.09 0.94 -19.04
CA ASN A 204 -7.78 -0.29 -19.78
C ASN A 204 -8.53 -0.36 -21.12
N SER A 205 -9.74 0.17 -21.19
CA SER A 205 -10.48 0.23 -22.46
C SER A 205 -9.77 1.12 -23.50
N ARG A 206 -9.08 2.19 -23.07
CA ARG A 206 -8.32 3.06 -23.97
C ARG A 206 -7.05 2.38 -24.48
N LEU A 207 -6.32 1.69 -23.61
CA LEU A 207 -5.14 0.92 -24.00
C LEU A 207 -5.51 -0.24 -24.93
N ASN A 208 -6.61 -0.93 -24.67
CA ASN A 208 -7.12 -1.98 -25.55
C ASN A 208 -7.54 -1.43 -26.91
N ARG A 209 -8.18 -0.25 -26.96
CA ARG A 209 -8.51 0.43 -28.23
C ARG A 209 -7.28 0.80 -29.05
N LEU A 210 -6.20 1.24 -28.39
CA LEU A 210 -4.94 1.55 -29.07
C LEU A 210 -4.26 0.26 -29.57
N ALA A 211 -4.24 -0.80 -28.76
CA ALA A 211 -3.69 -2.09 -29.16
C ALA A 211 -4.46 -2.70 -30.35
N SER A 212 -5.80 -2.64 -30.34
CA SER A 212 -6.63 -3.12 -31.44
C SER A 212 -6.51 -2.25 -32.69
N GLY A 213 -6.26 -0.94 -32.54
CA GLY A 213 -6.00 -0.03 -33.67
C GLY A 213 -4.66 -0.31 -34.35
N LEU A 214 -3.62 -0.64 -33.58
CA LEU A 214 -2.29 -0.99 -34.09
C LEU A 214 -2.24 -2.37 -34.76
N SER A 215 -3.03 -3.35 -34.30
CA SER A 215 -3.12 -4.66 -34.94
C SER A 215 -3.85 -4.65 -36.29
N HIS A 216 -4.54 -3.56 -36.61
CA HIS A 216 -5.33 -3.44 -37.82
C HIS A 216 -4.61 -2.75 -38.98
N HIS A 217 -3.30 -2.51 -38.87
CA HIS A 217 -2.51 -2.10 -40.04
C HIS A 217 -2.56 -3.26 -41.05
N PRO A 218 -3.34 -3.15 -42.13
CA PRO A 218 -3.45 -4.25 -43.07
C PRO A 218 -2.11 -4.34 -43.77
N ASP A 219 -1.60 -5.56 -43.90
CA ASP A 219 -0.69 -5.95 -44.98
C ASP A 219 -1.42 -5.78 -46.33
N LYS A 220 -1.84 -4.55 -46.65
CA LYS A 220 -1.90 -4.12 -48.03
C LYS A 220 -0.45 -3.97 -48.43
N ALA A 221 0.15 -5.11 -48.80
CA ALA A 221 1.22 -5.12 -49.77
C ALA A 221 0.78 -4.15 -50.87
N PRO A 222 1.49 -3.03 -51.11
CA PRO A 222 1.27 -2.31 -52.35
C PRO A 222 1.50 -3.34 -53.44
N ASN A 223 0.46 -3.61 -54.24
CA ASN A 223 0.63 -4.35 -55.48
C ASN A 223 1.74 -3.62 -56.25
N GLU A 224 2.89 -4.27 -56.25
CA GLU A 224 4.09 -3.94 -56.99
C GLU A 224 3.82 -4.29 -58.46
N GLU A 225 2.92 -3.52 -59.08
CA GLU A 225 2.90 -3.38 -60.53
C GLU A 225 3.33 -1.96 -60.87
N ASP A 226 4.45 -1.91 -61.58
CA ASP A 226 4.85 -0.84 -62.49
C ASP A 226 5.69 0.33 -61.93
N HIS A 227 7.00 0.13 -61.80
CA HIS A 227 7.93 0.80 -62.71
C HIS A 227 9.37 0.28 -62.61
N ARG A 228 9.86 -0.24 -63.73
CA ARG A 228 11.29 -0.41 -64.03
C ARG A 228 12.00 0.95 -63.91
N GLN A 229 12.82 1.14 -62.89
CA GLN A 229 13.96 2.06 -62.97
C GLN A 229 15.24 1.34 -62.55
N SER A 230 15.98 0.95 -63.57
CA SER A 230 17.40 0.62 -63.50
C SER A 230 18.19 1.81 -62.97
N PHE A 231 18.79 1.68 -61.79
CA PHE A 231 19.92 2.49 -61.37
C PHE A 231 21.08 1.58 -60.97
N LEU A 232 22.08 1.59 -61.84
CA LEU A 232 23.35 0.88 -61.73
C LEU A 232 24.21 1.41 -60.57
N PRO A 233 25.14 0.60 -60.05
CA PRO A 233 26.12 1.03 -59.06
C PRO A 233 27.13 2.02 -59.67
N ARG A 234 27.34 3.15 -58.99
CA ARG A 234 28.36 4.16 -59.34
C ARG A 234 29.71 3.72 -58.78
N VAL A 235 30.64 3.38 -59.66
CA VAL A 235 32.05 3.09 -59.33
C VAL A 235 32.80 4.40 -59.11
N SER A 236 33.49 4.52 -57.97
CA SER A 236 34.40 5.65 -57.66
C SER A 236 35.80 5.38 -58.25
N PRO A 237 36.47 6.36 -58.87
CA PRO A 237 37.77 6.19 -59.51
C PRO A 237 38.99 6.16 -58.55
N THR A 238 38.79 6.16 -57.22
CA THR A 238 39.90 6.29 -56.25
C THR A 238 40.54 4.99 -55.77
N GLY A 239 40.24 3.83 -56.36
CA GLY A 239 41.12 2.65 -56.24
C GLY A 239 41.41 2.16 -54.81
N THR A 240 40.48 2.33 -53.86
CA THR A 240 40.57 1.71 -52.54
C THR A 240 39.42 0.73 -52.35
N LEU A 241 39.77 -0.56 -52.38
CA LEU A 241 38.92 -1.69 -52.04
C LEU A 241 38.51 -1.62 -50.57
N PHE A 242 37.25 -1.29 -50.29
CA PHE A 242 36.64 -1.55 -49.00
C PHE A 242 35.62 -2.68 -49.16
N TRP A 243 36.08 -3.91 -48.93
CA TRP A 243 35.19 -5.05 -48.79
C TRP A 243 34.39 -4.87 -47.51
N SER A 244 33.09 -4.70 -47.72
CA SER A 244 32.02 -5.04 -46.80
C SER A 244 32.32 -6.34 -46.04
N ALA A 245 32.73 -6.21 -44.78
CA ALA A 245 32.49 -7.23 -43.75
C ALA A 245 30.99 -7.18 -43.39
N LEU A 246 30.17 -7.53 -44.38
CA LEU A 246 28.77 -7.91 -44.29
C LEU A 246 28.69 -9.37 -43.80
N ALA A 247 29.41 -9.67 -42.72
CA ALA A 247 29.21 -10.87 -41.94
C ALA A 247 28.00 -10.63 -41.04
N ASP A 248 26.83 -10.88 -41.60
CA ASP A 248 25.83 -11.75 -40.99
C ASP A 248 25.60 -11.59 -39.47
N ARG A 249 25.43 -10.34 -39.02
CA ARG A 249 24.60 -10.02 -37.88
C ARG A 249 23.31 -9.42 -38.40
N ARG A 250 22.48 -10.27 -39.01
CA ARG A 250 21.05 -10.22 -38.70
C ARG A 250 20.92 -10.49 -37.19
N LEU A 251 21.30 -9.52 -36.36
CA LEU A 251 20.56 -9.30 -35.13
C LEU A 251 19.16 -8.99 -35.65
N SER A 252 18.34 -10.03 -35.71
CA SER A 252 16.95 -9.87 -35.33
C SER A 252 17.02 -9.17 -33.98
N ILE A 253 16.93 -7.85 -34.01
CA ILE A 253 16.47 -7.06 -32.89
C ILE A 253 15.03 -7.55 -32.74
N VAL A 254 14.87 -8.73 -32.15
CA VAL A 254 13.62 -9.28 -31.71
C VAL A 254 13.10 -8.19 -30.80
N PRO A 255 12.00 -7.50 -31.18
CA PRO A 255 11.46 -6.46 -30.33
C PRO A 255 10.92 -7.15 -29.07
N ARG A 256 11.78 -7.34 -28.08
CA ARG A 256 11.49 -7.87 -26.75
C ARG A 256 10.77 -6.79 -25.92
N ARG A 257 9.82 -6.10 -26.55
CA ARG A 257 9.16 -4.89 -26.05
C ARG A 257 7.70 -5.12 -25.68
N SER A 258 7.12 -6.29 -25.99
CA SER A 258 5.73 -6.61 -25.62
C SER A 258 5.58 -7.18 -24.19
N GLU A 259 6.60 -7.82 -23.60
CA GLU A 259 6.46 -8.45 -22.28
C GLU A 259 6.47 -7.47 -21.09
N THR A 260 7.11 -6.31 -21.23
CA THR A 260 7.28 -5.38 -20.09
C THR A 260 6.00 -4.62 -19.73
N LEU A 261 5.11 -4.36 -20.69
CA LEU A 261 3.83 -3.69 -20.47
C LEU A 261 2.83 -4.57 -19.68
N SER A 262 2.89 -5.89 -19.87
CA SER A 262 2.03 -6.85 -19.16
C SER A 262 2.33 -6.89 -17.66
N ARG A 263 3.62 -6.84 -17.27
CA ARG A 263 4.01 -6.85 -15.85
C ARG A 263 3.57 -5.60 -15.10
N ARG A 264 3.66 -4.43 -15.74
CA ARG A 264 3.25 -3.16 -15.14
C ARG A 264 1.73 -3.12 -14.93
N SER A 265 0.94 -3.57 -15.91
CA SER A 265 -0.52 -3.61 -15.77
C SER A 265 -0.97 -4.58 -14.68
N LEU A 266 -0.30 -5.74 -14.54
CA LEU A 266 -0.59 -6.70 -13.47
C LEU A 266 -0.25 -6.13 -12.09
N ALA A 267 0.91 -5.49 -11.93
CA ALA A 267 1.29 -4.85 -10.67
C ALA A 267 0.33 -3.72 -10.25
N MET A 268 -0.13 -2.92 -11.21
CA MET A 268 -1.12 -1.87 -10.97
C MET A 268 -2.49 -2.44 -10.56
N ARG A 269 -2.92 -3.56 -11.16
CA ARG A 269 -4.16 -4.25 -10.79
C ARG A 269 -4.10 -4.86 -9.40
N ALA A 270 -2.99 -5.51 -9.06
CA ALA A 270 -2.77 -6.06 -7.72
C ALA A 270 -2.81 -4.96 -6.65
N LEU A 271 -2.19 -3.82 -6.93
CA LEU A 271 -2.21 -2.65 -6.06
C LEU A 271 -3.63 -2.07 -5.93
N ALA A 272 -4.38 -1.94 -7.02
CA ALA A 272 -5.77 -1.46 -6.99
C ALA A 272 -6.68 -2.41 -6.20
N PHE A 273 -6.54 -3.73 -6.38
CA PHE A 273 -7.32 -4.73 -5.64
C PHE A 273 -7.07 -4.65 -4.13
N ARG A 274 -5.81 -4.52 -3.72
CA ARG A 274 -5.45 -4.31 -2.31
C ARG A 274 -6.13 -3.05 -1.75
N LEU A 275 -6.06 -1.94 -2.48
CA LEU A 275 -6.64 -0.67 -2.03
C LEU A 275 -8.17 -0.74 -1.96
N LEU A 276 -8.82 -1.37 -2.94
CA LEU A 276 -10.25 -1.66 -2.88
C LEU A 276 -10.60 -2.54 -1.68
N GLY A 277 -9.77 -3.55 -1.38
CA GLY A 277 -9.94 -4.39 -0.19
C GLY A 277 -10.06 -3.57 1.10
N TYR A 278 -9.15 -2.60 1.34
CA TYR A 278 -9.19 -1.77 2.55
C TYR A 278 -10.45 -0.89 2.64
N ILE A 279 -11.06 -0.59 1.49
CA ILE A 279 -12.32 0.16 1.41
C ILE A 279 -13.51 -0.78 1.69
N MET A 280 -13.45 -2.02 1.20
CA MET A 280 -14.53 -3.02 1.39
C MET A 280 -14.61 -3.53 2.83
N ILE A 281 -13.50 -3.63 3.56
CA ILE A 281 -13.49 -4.21 4.91
C ILE A 281 -14.43 -3.47 5.88
N PRO A 282 -14.36 -2.13 6.06
CA PRO A 282 -15.32 -1.42 6.91
C PRO A 282 -16.77 -1.61 6.47
N MET A 283 -17.03 -1.76 5.17
CA MET A 283 -18.38 -1.98 4.65
C MET A 283 -18.94 -3.35 5.02
N PHE A 284 -18.09 -4.37 5.11
CA PHE A 284 -18.53 -5.72 5.49
C PHE A 284 -18.48 -5.96 7.00
N CYS A 285 -17.48 -5.41 7.70
CA CYS A 285 -17.25 -5.68 9.12
C CYS A 285 -17.94 -4.68 10.04
N ILE A 286 -17.94 -3.38 9.70
CA ILE A 286 -18.39 -2.32 10.61
C ILE A 286 -19.83 -1.90 10.29
N LEU A 287 -20.19 -1.77 9.01
CA LEU A 287 -21.52 -1.30 8.60
C LEU A 287 -22.68 -2.12 9.20
N PRO A 288 -22.66 -3.47 9.21
CA PRO A 288 -23.79 -4.23 9.78
C PRO A 288 -24.00 -3.94 11.26
N GLY A 289 -22.91 -3.79 12.03
CA GLY A 289 -22.95 -3.41 13.43
C GLY A 289 -23.56 -2.01 13.63
N VAL A 290 -23.13 -1.02 12.83
CA VAL A 290 -23.68 0.35 12.87
C VAL A 290 -25.17 0.40 12.53
N ILE A 291 -25.61 -0.41 11.54
CA ILE A 291 -27.02 -0.54 11.17
C ILE A 291 -27.82 -1.17 12.30
N LYS A 292 -27.34 -2.30 12.86
CA LYS A 292 -27.95 -2.96 14.02
C LYS A 292 -28.13 -1.97 15.18
N ASP A 293 -27.08 -1.21 15.50
CA ASP A 293 -27.10 -0.21 16.57
C ASP A 293 -28.01 0.99 16.31
N LEU A 294 -28.21 1.35 15.05
CA LEU A 294 -29.14 2.42 14.67
C LEU A 294 -30.58 1.93 14.74
N VAL A 295 -30.86 0.73 14.20
CA VAL A 295 -32.18 0.12 14.22
C VAL A 295 -32.63 -0.13 15.66
N SER A 296 -31.74 -0.60 16.55
CA SER A 296 -32.06 -0.81 17.98
C SER A 296 -32.52 0.46 18.68
N LYS A 297 -31.90 1.60 18.37
CA LYS A 297 -32.25 2.89 18.97
C LYS A 297 -33.49 3.54 18.35
N VAL A 298 -33.75 3.30 17.05
CA VAL A 298 -34.93 3.81 16.35
C VAL A 298 -36.18 3.00 16.67
N ASN A 299 -36.07 1.67 16.62
CA ASN A 299 -37.19 0.75 16.80
C ASN A 299 -36.76 -0.51 17.60
N PRO A 300 -36.88 -0.50 18.94
CA PRO A 300 -36.44 -1.63 19.77
C PRO A 300 -37.19 -2.94 19.46
N THR A 301 -38.48 -2.87 19.09
CA THR A 301 -39.26 -4.07 18.74
C THR A 301 -38.78 -4.74 17.45
N ALA A 302 -38.09 -4.02 16.58
CA ALA A 302 -37.47 -4.62 15.39
C ALA A 302 -36.29 -5.54 15.76
N ILE A 303 -35.58 -5.23 16.86
CA ILE A 303 -34.46 -6.03 17.34
C ILE A 303 -34.92 -7.27 18.09
N GLU A 304 -36.03 -7.21 18.81
CA GLU A 304 -36.65 -8.39 19.45
C GLU A 304 -36.97 -9.49 18.43
N ASN A 305 -37.32 -9.09 17.20
CA ASN A 305 -37.58 -10.01 16.10
C ASN A 305 -36.32 -10.47 15.36
N LEU A 306 -35.15 -9.89 15.65
CA LEU A 306 -33.90 -10.27 15.01
C LEU A 306 -33.36 -11.56 15.65
N PRO A 307 -33.11 -12.63 14.88
CA PRO A 307 -32.54 -13.85 15.44
C PRO A 307 -31.21 -13.56 16.14
N SER A 308 -31.02 -14.11 17.35
CA SER A 308 -29.78 -13.96 18.12
C SER A 308 -28.53 -14.40 17.34
N GLN A 309 -28.71 -15.33 16.39
CA GLN A 309 -27.68 -15.76 15.44
C GLN A 309 -27.21 -14.62 14.51
N ALA A 310 -28.11 -13.77 14.04
CA ALA A 310 -27.77 -12.63 13.18
C ALA A 310 -27.01 -11.55 13.96
N THR A 311 -27.45 -11.26 15.19
CA THR A 311 -26.76 -10.37 16.14
C THR A 311 -25.33 -10.85 16.38
N THR A 312 -25.18 -12.12 16.76
CA THR A 312 -23.87 -12.76 16.99
C THR A 312 -23.01 -12.74 15.72
N PHE A 313 -23.60 -13.01 14.56
CA PHE A 313 -22.89 -12.99 13.28
C PHE A 313 -22.33 -11.60 12.94
N PHE A 314 -23.11 -10.54 13.12
CA PHE A 314 -22.64 -9.16 12.88
C PHE A 314 -21.52 -8.76 13.84
N ASP A 315 -21.63 -9.11 15.12
CA ASP A 315 -20.57 -8.81 16.10
C ASP A 315 -19.31 -9.64 15.82
N THR A 316 -19.47 -10.89 15.37
CA THR A 316 -18.39 -11.78 14.93
C THR A 316 -17.69 -11.23 13.69
N LEU A 317 -18.43 -10.71 12.71
CA LEU A 317 -17.88 -10.05 11.52
C LEU A 317 -17.03 -8.83 11.86
N ASN A 318 -17.48 -8.01 12.82
CA ASN A 318 -16.70 -6.87 13.31
C ASN A 318 -15.37 -7.36 13.93
N GLY A 319 -15.42 -8.47 14.67
CA GLY A 319 -14.23 -9.12 15.23
C GLY A 319 -13.19 -9.58 14.19
N PHE A 320 -13.52 -9.72 12.90
CA PHE A 320 -12.59 -10.12 11.83
C PHE A 320 -11.86 -8.97 11.12
N VAL A 321 -12.14 -7.71 11.49
CA VAL A 321 -11.56 -6.53 10.80
C VAL A 321 -10.03 -6.58 10.72
N GLY A 322 -9.35 -6.87 11.84
CA GLY A 322 -7.88 -6.97 11.89
C GLY A 322 -7.32 -8.13 11.07
N LEU A 323 -8.00 -9.29 11.05
CA LEU A 323 -7.61 -10.42 10.22
C LEU A 323 -7.67 -10.09 8.73
N PHE A 324 -8.76 -9.48 8.25
CA PHE A 324 -8.88 -9.11 6.85
C PHE A 324 -7.85 -8.04 6.44
N ASN A 325 -7.58 -7.06 7.33
CA ASN A 325 -6.52 -6.08 7.10
C ASN A 325 -5.14 -6.74 7.03
N ALA A 326 -4.86 -7.75 7.86
CA ALA A 326 -3.61 -8.51 7.80
C ALA A 326 -3.47 -9.31 6.49
N ILE A 327 -4.55 -9.92 6.00
CA ILE A 327 -4.55 -10.61 4.71
C ILE A 327 -4.23 -9.62 3.58
N LEU A 328 -4.87 -8.45 3.55
CA LEU A 328 -4.59 -7.43 2.53
C LEU A 328 -3.18 -6.86 2.63
N PHE A 329 -2.64 -6.75 3.83
CA PHE A 329 -1.25 -6.38 4.05
C PHE A 329 -0.31 -7.43 3.45
N ALA A 330 -0.54 -8.72 3.72
CA ALA A 330 0.28 -9.80 3.16
C ALA A 330 0.22 -9.89 1.62
N LEU A 331 -0.90 -9.47 1.01
CA LEU A 331 -1.09 -9.42 -0.44
C LEU A 331 -0.47 -8.18 -1.12
N ASP A 332 0.22 -7.30 -0.38
CA ASP A 332 0.88 -6.13 -0.97
C ASP A 332 1.98 -6.57 -1.96
N PRO A 333 1.89 -6.17 -3.24
CA PRO A 333 2.90 -6.55 -4.24
C PRO A 333 4.31 -6.06 -3.89
N ALA A 334 4.46 -4.96 -3.14
CA ALA A 334 5.75 -4.47 -2.68
C ALA A 334 6.37 -5.41 -1.63
N LEU A 335 5.56 -5.89 -0.69
CA LEU A 335 5.99 -6.84 0.33
C LEU A 335 6.30 -8.19 -0.29
N LEU A 336 5.47 -8.66 -1.24
CA LEU A 336 5.73 -9.89 -1.98
C LEU A 336 7.01 -9.81 -2.82
N ALA A 337 7.27 -8.68 -3.47
CA ALA A 337 8.51 -8.47 -4.22
C ALA A 337 9.74 -8.45 -3.29
N LEU A 338 9.62 -7.77 -2.14
CA LEU A 338 10.68 -7.72 -1.14
C LEU A 338 10.96 -9.10 -0.52
N TYR A 339 9.90 -9.84 -0.19
CA TYR A 339 10.02 -11.20 0.32
C TYR A 339 10.72 -12.13 -0.67
N ARG A 340 10.37 -12.07 -1.96
CA ARG A 340 11.04 -12.84 -3.01
C ARG A 340 12.52 -12.52 -3.10
N ARG A 341 12.88 -11.23 -3.03
CA ARG A 341 14.28 -10.79 -3.05
C ARG A 341 15.08 -11.31 -1.85
N LEU A 342 14.52 -11.20 -0.64
CA LEU A 342 15.19 -11.70 0.56
C LEU A 342 15.34 -13.24 0.54
N ARG A 343 14.38 -13.93 -0.08
CA ARG A 343 14.46 -15.38 -0.26
C ARG A 343 15.58 -15.77 -1.23
N THR A 344 15.70 -15.11 -2.39
CA THR A 344 16.77 -15.40 -3.34
C THR A 344 18.15 -15.08 -2.76
N GLU A 345 18.29 -13.97 -2.02
CA GLU A 345 19.55 -13.63 -1.33
C GLU A 345 19.92 -14.67 -0.24
N LYS A 346 18.93 -15.33 0.38
CA LYS A 346 19.18 -16.41 1.34
C LYS A 346 19.61 -17.70 0.65
N GLU A 347 18.97 -18.05 -0.47
CA GLU A 347 19.32 -19.23 -1.27
C GLU A 347 20.75 -19.10 -1.82
N GLU A 348 21.14 -17.94 -2.36
CA GLU A 348 22.51 -17.67 -2.83
C GLU A 348 23.57 -17.80 -1.72
N ARG A 349 23.26 -17.37 -0.48
CA ARG A 349 24.18 -17.51 0.66
C ARG A 349 24.35 -18.95 1.14
N VAL A 350 23.40 -19.83 0.87
CA VAL A 350 23.47 -21.25 1.25
C VAL A 350 24.29 -22.06 0.25
N GLU A 351 24.39 -21.63 -1.01
CA GLU A 351 25.13 -22.35 -2.06
C GLU A 351 26.64 -22.08 -2.04
N VAL A 352 27.07 -20.84 -1.73
CA VAL A 352 28.50 -20.46 -1.71
C VAL A 352 29.38 -21.29 -0.74
N PRO A 353 28.95 -21.66 0.48
CA PRO A 353 29.78 -22.41 1.42
C PRO A 353 30.17 -23.83 0.96
N LEU A 354 29.37 -24.45 0.07
CA LEU A 354 29.62 -25.82 -0.40
C LEU A 354 30.72 -25.88 -1.47
N GLN A 355 30.94 -24.79 -2.21
CA GLN A 355 31.90 -24.78 -3.30
C GLN A 355 33.33 -24.52 -2.79
N ASP A 356 33.48 -23.67 -1.77
CA ASP A 356 34.78 -23.39 -1.15
C ASP A 356 35.29 -24.54 -0.27
N ALA A 357 34.39 -25.35 0.31
CA ALA A 357 34.77 -26.53 1.09
C ALA A 357 35.36 -27.66 0.24
N ASN A 358 34.94 -27.80 -1.03
CA ASN A 358 35.46 -28.82 -1.94
C ASN A 358 36.70 -28.38 -2.73
N ALA A 359 36.94 -27.07 -2.87
CA ALA A 359 38.13 -26.55 -3.56
C ALA A 359 39.45 -26.73 -2.77
N GLY A 360 39.39 -27.09 -1.48
CA GLY A 360 40.56 -27.30 -0.63
C GLY A 360 41.21 -28.69 -0.67
N SER A 361 40.67 -29.65 -1.43
CA SER A 361 41.13 -31.05 -1.42
C SER A 361 41.65 -31.57 -2.77
N GLU A 362 42.11 -30.71 -3.68
CA GLU A 362 43.02 -31.12 -4.75
C GLU A 362 44.46 -30.84 -4.33
N ARG A 363 45.07 -31.85 -3.68
CA ARG A 363 46.53 -31.96 -3.54
C ARG A 363 47.15 -31.86 -4.94
N SER A 364 47.84 -30.77 -5.23
CA SER A 364 48.74 -30.71 -6.37
C SER A 364 49.82 -31.79 -6.23
N PRO A 365 50.04 -32.67 -7.21
CA PRO A 365 51.27 -33.42 -7.31
C PRO A 365 52.39 -32.44 -7.72
N SER A 366 53.46 -32.41 -6.94
CA SER A 366 54.67 -31.67 -7.23
C SER A 366 55.32 -32.19 -8.52
N ILE A 367 55.21 -31.43 -9.60
CA ILE A 367 56.05 -31.63 -10.80
C ILE A 367 56.95 -30.41 -10.93
N ALA A 368 58.23 -30.64 -10.64
CA ALA A 368 59.32 -29.72 -10.93
C ALA A 368 59.51 -29.62 -12.45
N GLY A 369 59.45 -28.39 -12.98
CA GLY A 369 59.64 -28.15 -14.41
C GLY A 369 59.61 -26.67 -14.74
N SER A 370 60.76 -26.00 -14.56
CA SER A 370 61.00 -24.61 -14.92
C SER A 370 61.02 -24.45 -16.44
N VAL A 371 59.97 -23.87 -17.03
CA VAL A 371 60.02 -23.24 -18.35
C VAL A 371 59.21 -21.94 -18.29
N VAL A 372 59.89 -20.83 -18.54
CA VAL A 372 59.35 -19.46 -18.61
C VAL A 372 58.60 -19.28 -19.94
N PRO A 373 57.28 -19.00 -19.94
CA PRO A 373 56.58 -18.57 -21.14
C PRO A 373 56.57 -17.04 -21.27
N PRO A 374 56.36 -16.53 -22.49
CA PRO A 374 56.39 -15.10 -22.78
C PRO A 374 55.18 -14.38 -22.19
N GLN A 375 55.42 -13.15 -21.72
CA GLN A 375 54.43 -12.25 -21.14
C GLN A 375 53.30 -11.97 -22.14
N LEU A 376 52.12 -12.52 -21.87
CA LEU A 376 50.87 -12.14 -22.51
C LEU A 376 50.26 -11.02 -21.67
N GLU A 377 50.10 -9.84 -22.28
CA GLU A 377 49.51 -8.66 -21.66
C GLU A 377 48.13 -9.01 -21.06
N THR A 378 48.01 -8.76 -19.77
CA THR A 378 46.79 -9.03 -19.01
C THR A 378 45.72 -8.01 -19.40
N PRO A 379 44.48 -8.44 -19.69
CA PRO A 379 43.38 -7.51 -19.94
C PRO A 379 43.16 -6.66 -18.69
N GLN A 380 43.21 -5.35 -18.89
CA GLN A 380 43.11 -4.31 -17.87
C GLN A 380 41.80 -4.48 -17.08
N ARG A 381 41.88 -5.08 -15.89
CA ARG A 381 40.73 -5.30 -15.02
C ARG A 381 40.32 -3.95 -14.42
N VAL A 382 39.25 -3.37 -14.94
CA VAL A 382 38.66 -2.12 -14.43
C VAL A 382 38.20 -2.35 -12.98
N GLN A 383 38.98 -1.83 -12.04
CA GLN A 383 38.73 -1.93 -10.62
C GLN A 383 37.87 -0.73 -10.19
N VAL A 384 36.58 -0.94 -9.98
CA VAL A 384 35.68 0.09 -9.44
C VAL A 384 35.99 0.26 -7.95
N ARG A 385 36.72 1.32 -7.60
CA ARG A 385 36.97 1.71 -6.20
C ARG A 385 35.90 2.71 -5.73
N PRO A 386 35.36 2.58 -4.51
CA PRO A 386 34.53 3.61 -3.91
C PRO A 386 35.41 4.84 -3.62
N GLY A 387 35.27 5.89 -4.45
CA GLY A 387 35.99 7.15 -4.29
C GLY A 387 35.27 8.12 -3.35
N LYS A 388 36.05 8.98 -2.66
CA LYS A 388 35.54 10.19 -2.01
C LYS A 388 35.02 11.17 -3.08
N TYR A 389 33.94 11.88 -2.76
CA TYR A 389 33.33 12.92 -3.60
C TYR A 389 34.40 13.87 -4.13
N LEU A 390 34.54 13.95 -5.46
CA LEU A 390 35.12 15.12 -6.09
C LEU A 390 34.03 16.19 -6.17
N THR A 391 34.38 17.41 -5.81
CA THR A 391 33.54 18.59 -6.05
C THR A 391 33.16 18.64 -7.54
N PRO A 392 31.87 18.87 -7.87
CA PRO A 392 31.43 18.94 -9.25
C PRO A 392 32.23 20.02 -10.00
N ILE A 393 32.82 19.64 -11.14
CA ILE A 393 33.42 20.60 -12.07
C ILE A 393 32.25 21.32 -12.75
N ALA A 394 32.10 22.61 -12.44
CA ALA A 394 31.04 23.45 -12.94
C ALA A 394 31.35 23.92 -14.37
N VAL A 395 30.39 23.75 -15.27
CA VAL A 395 30.36 24.36 -16.60
C VAL A 395 29.31 25.46 -16.57
N GLY A 396 29.75 26.73 -16.54
CA GLY A 396 28.90 27.91 -16.76
C GLY A 396 28.48 28.73 -15.53
N ASP A 397 28.16 30.00 -15.78
CA ASP A 397 27.96 31.09 -14.80
C ASP A 397 26.64 31.07 -14.01
N MET A 398 25.87 29.98 -14.01
CA MET A 398 24.55 29.94 -13.38
C MET A 398 24.56 29.83 -11.84
N TRP A 399 25.72 29.78 -11.19
CA TRP A 399 25.79 29.56 -9.73
C TRP A 399 25.72 30.82 -8.86
N ALA A 400 25.75 32.03 -9.45
CA ALA A 400 25.65 33.26 -8.66
C ALA A 400 24.30 33.43 -7.95
N LYS A 401 23.24 32.73 -8.40
CA LYS A 401 21.90 32.77 -7.79
C LYS A 401 21.61 31.63 -6.79
N ALA A 402 22.42 30.57 -6.76
CA ALA A 402 22.17 29.39 -5.92
C ALA A 402 22.86 29.44 -4.54
N LYS A 403 23.78 30.39 -4.31
CA LYS A 403 24.56 30.50 -3.06
C LYS A 403 23.76 30.96 -1.83
N SER A 404 22.57 31.54 -1.97
CA SER A 404 21.85 32.08 -0.81
C SER A 404 21.00 31.05 -0.05
N GLN A 405 20.91 29.79 -0.51
CA GLN A 405 19.91 28.84 0.02
C GLN A 405 20.46 27.50 0.52
N TRP A 406 21.78 27.32 0.63
CA TRP A 406 22.38 26.09 1.16
C TRP A 406 23.11 26.33 2.48
N SER A 407 22.49 25.93 3.60
CA SER A 407 23.15 25.80 4.91
C SER A 407 23.80 24.41 5.04
N PRO A 408 25.07 24.31 5.49
CA PRO A 408 25.83 23.07 5.49
C PRO A 408 25.66 22.32 6.82
N THR A 409 24.49 21.72 7.05
CA THR A 409 24.32 20.74 8.14
C THR A 409 23.33 19.65 7.72
N SER A 410 23.83 18.61 7.04
CA SER A 410 23.08 17.36 6.83
C SER A 410 24.06 16.18 6.64
N PRO A 411 23.75 14.98 7.17
CA PRO A 411 24.72 13.90 7.30
C PRO A 411 24.97 13.17 5.97
N THR A 412 26.15 12.56 5.88
CA THR A 412 26.68 11.73 4.80
C THR A 412 25.64 10.79 4.16
N ILE A 413 25.15 11.16 2.97
CA ILE A 413 24.31 10.30 2.11
C ILE A 413 25.22 9.43 1.26
N THR A 414 25.41 8.16 1.63
CA THR A 414 26.06 7.16 0.76
C THR A 414 25.18 6.82 -0.44
N GLY A 415 25.63 7.14 -1.66
CA GLY A 415 24.95 6.79 -2.92
C GLY A 415 25.90 6.14 -3.92
N ILE A 416 25.36 5.32 -4.81
CA ILE A 416 26.10 4.71 -5.94
C ILE A 416 26.10 5.70 -7.10
N VAL A 417 27.28 6.09 -7.58
CA VAL A 417 27.43 6.92 -8.78
C VAL A 417 27.58 6.00 -9.99
N VAL A 418 26.62 6.06 -10.91
CA VAL A 418 26.74 5.45 -12.24
C VAL A 418 27.24 6.55 -13.17
N ARG A 419 28.50 6.43 -13.63
CA ARG A 419 29.04 7.32 -14.65
C ARG A 419 28.60 6.79 -16.01
N VAL A 420 27.80 7.56 -16.73
CA VAL A 420 27.42 7.27 -18.12
C VAL A 420 28.11 8.32 -18.97
N ASP A 421 29.17 7.92 -19.67
CA ASP A 421 29.82 8.79 -20.65
C ASP A 421 29.00 8.70 -21.95
N VAL A 422 28.34 9.79 -22.31
CA VAL A 422 27.53 9.91 -23.53
C VAL A 422 28.28 10.82 -24.49
N GLU A 423 28.68 10.28 -25.63
CA GLU A 423 29.26 11.08 -26.73
C GLU A 423 28.11 11.78 -27.47
N ILE A 424 28.07 13.10 -27.42
CA ILE A 424 26.97 13.90 -27.96
C ILE A 424 27.36 14.40 -29.34
N VAL A 425 26.59 14.00 -30.35
CA VAL A 425 26.59 14.62 -31.67
C VAL A 425 25.33 15.49 -31.75
N ASP A 426 25.51 16.80 -31.52
CA ASP A 426 24.64 17.93 -31.88
C ASP A 426 23.28 18.18 -31.18
N ASP A 427 22.87 17.51 -30.09
CA ASP A 427 21.55 17.81 -29.49
C ASP A 427 21.51 17.78 -27.95
N LEU A 428 21.96 18.88 -27.33
CA LEU A 428 22.11 19.02 -25.87
C LEU A 428 20.76 19.19 -25.13
N GLU A 429 19.75 19.79 -25.77
CA GLU A 429 18.44 20.03 -25.15
C GLU A 429 17.68 18.73 -24.89
N ARG A 430 17.80 17.78 -25.82
CA ARG A 430 17.11 16.48 -25.74
C ARG A 430 17.64 15.57 -24.62
N LEU A 431 18.90 15.76 -24.22
CA LEU A 431 19.52 15.04 -23.09
C LEU A 431 19.00 15.57 -21.73
N GLY A 432 18.68 16.86 -21.63
CA GLY A 432 18.06 17.46 -20.47
C GLY A 432 16.68 16.85 -20.18
N ASP A 433 15.87 16.65 -21.22
CA ASP A 433 14.56 16.00 -21.12
C ASP A 433 14.67 14.50 -20.75
N TYR A 434 15.72 13.83 -21.23
CA TYR A 434 15.93 12.40 -20.96
C TYR A 434 16.42 12.15 -19.51
N LEU A 435 17.27 13.04 -18.99
CA LEU A 435 17.81 12.95 -17.63
C LEU A 435 16.85 13.52 -16.58
N GLY A 436 16.00 14.48 -16.92
CA GLY A 436 14.95 14.99 -16.03
C GLY A 436 13.83 13.99 -15.75
N GLY A 437 13.77 12.89 -16.51
CA GLY A 437 12.85 11.76 -16.30
C GLY A 437 13.40 10.61 -15.45
N LEU A 438 14.70 10.63 -15.09
CA LEU A 438 15.39 9.67 -14.21
C LEU A 438 15.46 10.22 -12.78
#